data_AF-G0WA32-F1
#
_entry.id   AF-G0WA32-F1
#
_cell.length_a   1.000
_cell.length_b   1.000
_cell.length_c   1.000
_cell.angle_alpha   90.00
_cell.angle_beta   90.00
_cell.angle_gamma   90.00
#
_symmetry.space_group_name_H-M   'P 1'
#
loop_
_entity.id
_entity.type
_entity.pdbx_description
1 polymer ?
#
loop_
_entity_poly.entity_id
_entity_poly.type
_entity_poly.pdbx_seq_one_letter_code
_entity_poly.pdbx_strand_id
1 'polypeptide(L)'
;MLRTISTILSKVNNTITNSKKTLIQRYTEDLSHITSQIHALESSLQRRQAVLDHFQSQLTFYGLSAIVCLASAAYYYSSSYSENEGNTEWVWITVLVLGVILLGFLKWVSYKLEGWYKERQDKKLSKLRATHSKKLESLKRETQFHETNSIIQRFSSGSNQDDDAMVLMDEQLSAKYDEFNQLKNELNKLQKDNEFVNNKEKSDVWFDKVIGILAGGNDLNNTIRPIVCSNCKRHTGAYRLLNKPLQYVCPVCGCKLDETIKNQHEEREPSAVDTIDTKDTNDSNKKTKKSKKKNGSLKKV
;
A
#
# COMPACT_ATOMS: atom_id res chain seq x y z
N MET A 1 -40.69 0.61 -44.95
CA MET A 1 -39.84 1.83 -44.86
C MET A 1 -39.29 2.07 -43.46
N LEU A 2 -40.03 2.66 -42.50
CA LEU A 2 -39.43 3.07 -41.21
C LEU A 2 -38.90 1.93 -40.33
N ARG A 3 -39.67 0.83 -40.16
CA ARG A 3 -39.23 -0.32 -39.34
C ARG A 3 -37.96 -1.01 -39.87
N THR A 4 -37.78 -1.07 -41.19
CA THR A 4 -36.60 -1.68 -41.82
C THR A 4 -35.34 -0.81 -41.67
N ILE A 5 -35.48 0.51 -41.65
CA ILE A 5 -34.36 1.44 -41.39
C ILE A 5 -33.87 1.28 -39.94
N SER A 6 -34.79 1.14 -38.97
CA SER A 6 -34.46 0.92 -37.55
C SER A 6 -33.64 -0.37 -37.32
N THR A 7 -34.00 -1.49 -37.95
CA THR A 7 -33.25 -2.75 -37.83
C THR A 7 -31.89 -2.71 -38.52
N ILE A 8 -31.72 -1.92 -39.58
CA ILE A 8 -30.42 -1.70 -40.22
C ILE A 8 -29.52 -0.87 -39.30
N LEU A 9 -30.03 0.23 -38.74
CA LEU A 9 -29.28 1.11 -37.83
C LEU A 9 -28.81 0.38 -36.56
N SER A 10 -29.67 -0.43 -35.94
CA SER A 10 -29.28 -1.19 -34.73
C SER A 10 -28.22 -2.25 -35.04
N LYS A 11 -28.30 -2.91 -36.20
CA LYS A 11 -27.30 -3.90 -36.64
C LYS A 11 -25.94 -3.25 -36.94
N VAL A 12 -25.93 -2.08 -37.59
CA VAL A 12 -24.72 -1.29 -37.85
C VAL A 12 -24.09 -0.79 -36.55
N ASN A 13 -24.89 -0.33 -35.59
CA ASN A 13 -24.35 0.09 -34.29
C ASN A 13 -23.72 -1.09 -33.53
N ASN A 14 -24.34 -2.28 -33.58
CA ASN A 14 -23.77 -3.48 -32.96
C ASN A 14 -22.46 -3.97 -33.62
N THR A 15 -22.28 -3.82 -34.93
CA THR A 15 -20.97 -4.13 -35.55
C THR A 15 -19.90 -3.10 -35.17
N ILE A 16 -20.25 -1.82 -35.05
CA ILE A 16 -19.34 -0.77 -34.60
C ILE A 16 -18.91 -0.99 -33.14
N THR A 17 -19.85 -1.29 -32.23
CA THR A 17 -19.51 -1.53 -30.81
C THR A 17 -18.70 -2.81 -30.60
N ASN A 18 -18.99 -3.89 -31.34
CA ASN A 18 -18.18 -5.10 -31.28
C ASN A 18 -16.76 -4.87 -31.83
N SER A 19 -16.60 -4.11 -32.92
CA SER A 19 -15.28 -3.73 -33.45
C SER A 19 -14.45 -2.96 -32.41
N LYS A 20 -15.04 -1.95 -31.75
CA LYS A 20 -14.39 -1.20 -30.65
C LYS A 20 -13.94 -2.12 -29.51
N LYS A 21 -14.81 -3.04 -29.06
CA LYS A 21 -14.45 -4.03 -28.02
C LYS A 21 -13.25 -4.89 -28.43
N THR A 22 -13.22 -5.40 -29.66
CA THR A 22 -12.08 -6.20 -30.15
C THR A 22 -10.78 -5.39 -30.24
N LEU A 23 -10.86 -4.10 -30.59
CA LEU A 23 -9.71 -3.19 -30.59
C LEU A 23 -9.15 -2.99 -29.18
N ILE A 24 -10.02 -2.64 -28.22
CA ILE A 24 -9.63 -2.45 -26.81
C ILE A 24 -9.00 -3.74 -26.26
N GLN A 25 -9.62 -4.90 -26.52
CA GLN A 25 -9.12 -6.21 -26.06
C GLN A 25 -7.70 -6.48 -26.58
N ARG A 26 -7.44 -6.25 -27.87
CA ARG A 26 -6.11 -6.39 -28.47
C ARG A 26 -5.08 -5.46 -27.83
N TYR A 27 -5.43 -4.21 -27.53
CA TYR A 27 -4.54 -3.30 -26.82
C TYR A 27 -4.29 -3.73 -25.37
N THR A 28 -5.28 -4.26 -24.66
CA THR A 28 -5.07 -4.79 -23.30
C THR A 28 -4.16 -6.01 -23.27
N GLU A 29 -4.23 -6.87 -24.29
CA GLU A 29 -3.33 -8.02 -24.48
C GLU A 29 -1.91 -7.55 -24.82
N ASP A 30 -1.74 -6.65 -25.78
CA ASP A 30 -0.44 -6.04 -26.11
C ASP A 30 0.22 -5.37 -24.89
N LEU A 31 -0.54 -4.58 -24.12
CA LEU A 31 -0.04 -3.87 -22.94
C LEU A 31 0.33 -4.83 -21.81
N SER A 32 -0.47 -5.86 -21.54
CA SER A 32 -0.16 -6.87 -20.51
C SER A 32 1.06 -7.71 -20.89
N HIS A 33 1.22 -8.05 -22.17
CA HIS A 33 2.39 -8.77 -22.69
C HIS A 33 3.67 -7.93 -22.66
N ILE A 34 3.62 -6.63 -23.02
CA ILE A 34 4.78 -5.74 -22.87
C ILE A 34 5.14 -5.56 -21.38
N THR A 35 4.13 -5.42 -20.51
CA THR A 35 4.31 -5.29 -19.06
C THR A 35 4.99 -6.53 -18.48
N SER A 36 4.50 -7.74 -18.79
CA SER A 36 5.11 -8.99 -18.32
C SER A 36 6.53 -9.20 -18.84
N GLN A 37 6.85 -8.77 -20.07
CA GLN A 37 8.23 -8.74 -20.58
C GLN A 37 9.13 -7.78 -19.80
N ILE A 38 8.62 -6.62 -19.38
CA ILE A 38 9.37 -5.67 -18.52
C ILE A 38 9.67 -6.33 -17.18
N HIS A 39 8.66 -6.88 -16.48
CA HIS A 39 8.87 -7.55 -15.19
C HIS A 39 9.79 -8.78 -15.29
N ALA A 40 9.69 -9.58 -16.35
CA ALA A 40 10.57 -10.73 -16.58
C ALA A 40 12.03 -10.29 -16.78
N LEU A 41 12.26 -9.19 -17.51
CA LEU A 41 13.60 -8.60 -17.65
C LEU A 41 14.10 -8.03 -16.32
N GLU A 42 13.30 -7.19 -15.65
CA GLU A 42 13.66 -6.49 -14.42
C GLU A 42 14.00 -7.46 -13.28
N SER A 43 13.16 -8.48 -13.06
CA SER A 43 13.45 -9.56 -12.10
C SER A 43 14.67 -10.39 -12.49
N SER A 44 14.94 -10.61 -13.78
CA SER A 44 16.16 -11.30 -14.23
C SER A 44 17.44 -10.48 -13.98
N LEU A 45 17.35 -9.16 -14.08
CA LEU A 45 18.45 -8.23 -13.77
C LEU A 45 18.70 -8.18 -12.27
N GLN A 46 17.65 -8.02 -11.46
CA GLN A 46 17.76 -7.98 -10.00
C GLN A 46 18.34 -9.28 -9.43
N ARG A 47 17.85 -10.44 -9.88
CA ARG A 47 18.39 -11.76 -9.48
C ARG A 47 19.87 -11.91 -9.83
N ARG A 48 20.28 -11.47 -11.03
CA ARG A 48 21.68 -11.53 -11.46
C ARG A 48 22.56 -10.57 -10.67
N GLN A 49 22.09 -9.35 -10.39
CA GLN A 49 22.85 -8.39 -9.60
C GLN A 49 23.08 -8.92 -8.17
N ALA A 50 22.05 -9.48 -7.52
CA ALA A 50 22.21 -10.10 -6.19
C ALA A 50 23.20 -11.29 -6.19
N VAL A 51 23.18 -12.14 -7.22
CA VAL A 51 24.14 -13.26 -7.36
C VAL A 51 25.56 -12.75 -7.62
N LEU A 52 25.73 -11.69 -8.42
CA LEU A 52 27.03 -11.09 -8.71
C LEU A 52 27.61 -10.37 -7.48
N ASP A 53 26.81 -9.60 -6.75
CA ASP A 53 27.23 -8.95 -5.50
C ASP A 53 27.67 -10.00 -4.46
N HIS A 54 26.93 -11.10 -4.35
CA HIS A 54 27.29 -12.23 -3.48
C HIS A 54 28.58 -12.92 -3.95
N PHE A 55 28.72 -13.22 -5.24
CA PHE A 55 29.92 -13.83 -5.81
C PHE A 55 31.15 -12.92 -5.68
N GLN A 56 31.00 -11.61 -5.87
CA GLN A 56 32.08 -10.64 -5.72
C GLN A 56 32.56 -10.57 -4.25
N SER A 57 31.64 -10.63 -3.29
CA SER A 57 31.96 -10.74 -1.86
C SER A 57 32.71 -12.04 -1.56
N GLN A 58 32.19 -13.19 -2.00
CA GLN A 58 32.86 -14.48 -1.86
C GLN A 58 34.27 -14.47 -2.49
N LEU A 59 34.42 -13.95 -3.72
CA LEU A 59 35.68 -13.84 -4.43
C LEU A 59 36.72 -13.03 -3.63
N THR A 60 36.33 -11.96 -2.95
CA THR A 60 37.26 -11.21 -2.09
C THR A 60 37.71 -12.02 -0.87
N PHE A 61 36.81 -12.73 -0.23
CA PHE A 61 37.13 -13.53 0.95
C PHE A 61 38.03 -14.73 0.60
N TYR A 62 37.65 -15.52 -0.41
CA TYR A 62 38.45 -16.66 -0.87
C TYR A 62 39.75 -16.23 -1.54
N GLY A 63 39.76 -15.11 -2.28
CA GLY A 63 40.96 -14.55 -2.91
C GLY A 63 42.00 -14.10 -1.89
N LEU A 64 41.60 -13.36 -0.85
CA LEU A 64 42.50 -12.95 0.23
C LEU A 64 43.05 -14.16 0.99
N SER A 65 42.18 -15.13 1.31
CA SER A 65 42.58 -16.40 1.95
C SER A 65 43.61 -17.16 1.11
N ALA A 66 43.38 -17.30 -0.20
CA ALA A 66 44.30 -17.96 -1.12
C ALA A 66 45.67 -17.25 -1.20
N ILE A 67 45.69 -15.91 -1.24
CA ILE A 67 46.94 -15.13 -1.22
C ILE A 67 47.75 -15.40 0.06
N VAL A 68 47.09 -15.39 1.23
CA VAL A 68 47.76 -15.67 2.52
C VAL A 68 48.32 -17.09 2.55
N CYS A 69 47.56 -18.08 2.09
CA CYS A 69 48.03 -19.47 1.98
C CYS A 69 49.23 -19.61 1.03
N LEU A 70 49.19 -18.97 -0.14
CA LEU A 70 50.29 -19.00 -1.12
C LEU A 70 51.55 -18.30 -0.59
N ALA A 71 51.41 -17.16 0.09
CA ALA A 71 52.52 -16.46 0.72
C ALA A 71 53.15 -17.28 1.87
N SER A 72 52.32 -17.93 2.70
CA SER A 72 52.77 -18.83 3.76
C SER A 72 53.51 -20.06 3.21
N ALA A 73 52.99 -20.66 2.14
CA ALA A 73 53.68 -21.76 1.46
C ALA A 73 55.01 -21.30 0.82
N ALA A 74 55.03 -20.14 0.15
CA ALA A 74 56.24 -19.58 -0.42
C ALA A 74 57.32 -19.32 0.64
N TYR A 75 56.93 -18.79 1.80
CA TYR A 75 57.82 -18.59 2.96
C TYR A 75 58.38 -19.91 3.51
N TYR A 76 57.55 -20.95 3.62
CA TYR A 76 58.01 -22.27 4.06
C TYR A 76 59.00 -22.90 3.06
N TYR A 77 58.71 -22.84 1.76
CA TYR A 77 59.60 -23.33 0.72
C TYR A 77 60.92 -22.54 0.64
N SER A 78 60.88 -21.21 0.76
CA SER A 78 62.11 -20.40 0.80
C SER A 78 62.95 -20.69 2.03
N SER A 79 62.32 -20.89 3.20
CA SER A 79 63.02 -21.24 4.44
C SER A 79 63.65 -22.64 4.37
N SER A 80 62.95 -23.63 3.81
CA SER A 80 63.40 -25.03 3.76
C SER A 80 64.51 -25.33 2.73
N TYR A 81 64.77 -24.42 1.78
CA TYR A 81 65.76 -24.61 0.70
C TYR A 81 66.89 -23.57 0.74
N SER A 82 67.02 -22.85 1.87
CA SER A 82 67.90 -21.69 2.04
C SER A 82 69.37 -22.06 2.30
N GLU A 83 70.06 -22.59 1.30
CA GLU A 83 71.52 -22.78 1.31
C GLU A 83 72.28 -21.78 0.41
N ASN A 84 71.57 -20.89 -0.30
CA ASN A 84 72.14 -19.86 -1.18
C ASN A 84 71.96 -18.44 -0.63
N GLU A 85 73.06 -17.70 -0.49
CA GLU A 85 73.10 -16.33 0.01
C GLU A 85 72.46 -15.31 -0.97
N GLY A 86 71.63 -14.40 -0.44
CA GLY A 86 71.37 -13.09 -1.05
C GLY A 86 69.91 -12.74 -1.41
N ASN A 87 69.19 -13.61 -2.13
CA ASN A 87 67.94 -13.22 -2.82
C ASN A 87 66.64 -13.92 -2.35
N THR A 88 66.69 -14.82 -1.36
CA THR A 88 65.55 -15.63 -0.92
C THR A 88 64.46 -14.84 -0.18
N GLU A 89 64.84 -13.81 0.57
CA GLU A 89 63.93 -12.99 1.41
C GLU A 89 62.86 -12.23 0.62
N TRP A 90 63.11 -11.87 -0.64
CA TRP A 90 62.15 -11.08 -1.44
C TRP A 90 61.02 -11.92 -2.07
N VAL A 91 61.14 -13.26 -2.07
CA VAL A 91 60.24 -14.15 -2.80
C VAL A 91 58.80 -14.11 -2.23
N TRP A 92 58.63 -14.15 -0.91
CA TRP A 92 57.28 -14.09 -0.32
C TRP A 92 56.63 -12.71 -0.50
N ILE A 93 57.43 -11.63 -0.49
CA ILE A 93 56.98 -10.26 -0.75
C ILE A 93 56.47 -10.14 -2.20
N THR A 94 57.22 -10.65 -3.18
CA THR A 94 56.81 -10.58 -4.59
C THR A 94 55.54 -11.39 -4.86
N VAL A 95 55.37 -12.55 -4.23
CA VAL A 95 54.13 -13.35 -4.29
C VAL A 95 52.93 -12.59 -3.71
N LEU A 96 53.07 -11.94 -2.55
CA LEU A 96 52.00 -11.11 -1.96
C LEU A 96 51.62 -9.95 -2.87
N VAL A 97 52.60 -9.17 -3.34
CA VAL A 97 52.36 -8.00 -4.19
C VAL A 97 51.71 -8.40 -5.52
N LEU A 98 52.22 -9.45 -6.17
CA LEU A 98 51.64 -9.99 -7.40
C LEU A 98 50.19 -10.46 -7.19
N GLY A 99 49.92 -11.18 -6.09
CA GLY A 99 48.58 -11.66 -5.76
C GLY A 99 47.57 -10.52 -5.56
N VAL A 100 47.95 -9.47 -4.82
CA VAL A 100 47.10 -8.29 -4.60
C VAL A 100 46.85 -7.53 -5.91
N ILE A 101 47.87 -7.35 -6.75
CA ILE A 101 47.72 -6.74 -8.09
C ILE A 101 46.76 -7.57 -8.95
N LEU A 102 46.90 -8.89 -8.95
CA LEU A 102 46.07 -9.79 -9.75
C LEU A 102 44.60 -9.78 -9.30
N LEU A 103 44.31 -9.78 -7.98
CA LEU A 103 42.94 -9.60 -7.49
C LEU A 103 42.37 -8.22 -7.83
N GLY A 104 43.17 -7.15 -7.70
CA GLY A 104 42.77 -5.80 -8.05
C GLY A 104 42.40 -5.69 -9.53
N PHE A 105 43.21 -6.29 -10.41
CA PHE A 105 42.94 -6.37 -11.84
C PHE A 105 41.68 -7.20 -12.14
N LEU A 106 41.52 -8.36 -11.51
CA LEU A 106 40.32 -9.20 -11.68
C LEU A 106 39.05 -8.43 -11.29
N LYS A 107 39.08 -7.71 -10.17
CA LYS A 107 37.97 -6.86 -9.71
C LYS A 107 37.66 -5.72 -10.67
N TRP A 108 38.69 -5.06 -11.21
CA TRP A 108 38.51 -4.00 -12.20
C TRP A 108 37.84 -4.52 -13.49
N VAL A 109 38.27 -5.70 -13.97
CA VAL A 109 37.64 -6.37 -15.11
C VAL A 109 36.18 -6.72 -14.82
N SER A 110 35.87 -7.34 -13.68
CA SER A 110 34.48 -7.67 -13.29
C SER A 110 33.58 -6.44 -13.26
N TYR A 111 33.97 -5.39 -12.54
CA TYR A 111 33.21 -4.15 -12.45
C TYR A 111 32.96 -3.50 -13.83
N LYS A 112 33.97 -3.53 -14.71
CA LYS A 112 33.85 -2.99 -16.07
C LYS A 112 32.89 -3.82 -16.93
N LEU A 113 32.93 -5.15 -16.80
CA LEU A 113 32.05 -6.07 -17.52
C LEU A 113 30.58 -5.93 -17.06
N GLU A 114 30.37 -5.81 -15.74
CA GLU A 114 29.07 -5.59 -15.10
C GLU A 114 28.41 -4.29 -15.61
N GLY A 115 29.15 -3.17 -15.56
CA GLY A 115 28.65 -1.87 -16.04
C GLY A 115 28.23 -1.90 -17.52
N TRP A 116 29.04 -2.50 -18.39
CA TRP A 116 28.74 -2.64 -19.81
C TRP A 116 27.55 -3.56 -20.09
N TYR A 117 27.40 -4.64 -19.31
CA TYR A 117 26.23 -5.52 -19.43
C TYR A 117 24.95 -4.82 -18.97
N LYS A 118 25.01 -4.09 -17.85
CA LYS A 118 23.90 -3.32 -17.29
C LYS A 118 23.40 -2.26 -18.28
N GLU A 119 24.30 -1.45 -18.83
CA GLU A 119 23.94 -0.40 -19.81
C GLU A 119 23.21 -0.96 -21.04
N ARG A 120 23.61 -2.15 -21.52
CA ARG A 120 22.94 -2.84 -22.64
C ARG A 120 21.51 -3.30 -22.29
N GLN A 121 21.26 -3.66 -21.04
CA GLN A 121 19.95 -4.12 -20.59
C GLN A 121 19.04 -2.94 -20.26
N ASP A 122 19.56 -1.87 -19.64
CA ASP A 122 18.84 -0.62 -19.41
C ASP A 122 18.37 0.00 -20.73
N LYS A 123 19.17 -0.10 -21.80
CA LYS A 123 18.78 0.29 -23.18
C LYS A 123 17.64 -0.56 -23.76
N LYS A 124 17.54 -1.85 -23.43
CA LYS A 124 16.41 -2.69 -23.84
C LYS A 124 15.16 -2.38 -23.03
N LEU A 125 15.30 -2.28 -21.71
CA LEU A 125 14.22 -2.00 -20.76
C LEU A 125 13.59 -0.62 -21.02
N SER A 126 14.41 0.42 -21.27
CA SER A 126 13.91 1.73 -21.72
C SER A 126 13.23 1.69 -23.09
N LYS A 127 13.71 0.88 -24.06
CA LYS A 127 13.02 0.67 -25.34
C LYS A 127 11.66 -0.02 -25.17
N LEU A 128 11.53 -0.99 -24.26
CA LEU A 128 10.23 -1.61 -23.93
C LEU A 128 9.29 -0.61 -23.26
N ARG A 129 9.77 0.14 -22.25
CA ARG A 129 8.99 1.21 -21.59
C ARG A 129 8.53 2.30 -22.58
N ALA A 130 9.37 2.69 -23.55
CA ALA A 130 8.99 3.60 -24.64
C ALA A 130 7.97 3.00 -25.61
N THR A 131 8.01 1.68 -25.83
CA THR A 131 7.01 0.97 -26.66
C THR A 131 5.67 0.90 -25.93
N HIS A 132 5.69 0.64 -24.63
CA HIS A 132 4.52 0.63 -23.75
C HIS A 132 3.81 1.99 -23.72
N SER A 133 4.55 3.07 -23.43
CA SER A 133 3.98 4.43 -23.39
C SER A 133 3.42 4.86 -24.74
N LYS A 134 4.11 4.56 -25.86
CA LYS A 134 3.60 4.80 -27.22
C LYS A 134 2.30 4.05 -27.51
N LYS A 135 2.20 2.77 -27.11
CA LYS A 135 0.97 1.97 -27.25
C LYS A 135 -0.19 2.51 -26.43
N LEU A 136 0.08 2.95 -25.19
CA LEU A 136 -0.90 3.59 -24.31
C LEU A 136 -1.37 4.94 -24.88
N GLU A 137 -0.49 5.69 -25.56
CA GLU A 137 -0.86 6.92 -26.27
C GLU A 137 -1.67 6.64 -27.54
N SER A 138 -1.33 5.62 -28.34
CA SER A 138 -2.16 5.16 -29.46
C SER A 138 -3.57 4.80 -29.00
N LEU A 139 -3.71 4.03 -27.91
CA LEU A 139 -4.99 3.69 -27.30
C LEU A 139 -5.78 4.96 -26.94
N LYS A 140 -5.15 5.94 -26.26
CA LYS A 140 -5.75 7.23 -25.89
C LYS A 140 -6.28 8.05 -27.07
N ARG A 141 -5.66 7.92 -28.26
CA ARG A 141 -6.07 8.63 -29.48
C ARG A 141 -7.19 7.90 -30.23
N GLU A 142 -7.20 6.56 -30.19
CA GLU A 142 -8.16 5.73 -30.93
C GLU A 142 -9.46 5.46 -30.17
N THR A 143 -9.47 5.64 -28.84
CA THR A 143 -10.62 5.36 -27.97
C THR A 143 -11.18 6.63 -27.32
N GLN A 144 -12.49 6.67 -27.11
CA GLN A 144 -13.11 7.74 -26.33
C GLN A 144 -12.76 7.55 -24.84
N PHE A 145 -12.28 8.64 -24.22
CA PHE A 145 -11.69 8.67 -22.88
C PHE A 145 -12.46 7.88 -21.81
N HIS A 146 -13.80 7.91 -21.82
CA HIS A 146 -14.62 7.28 -20.77
C HIS A 146 -14.58 5.75 -20.74
N GLU A 147 -14.45 5.06 -21.89
CA GLU A 147 -14.35 3.58 -21.89
C GLU A 147 -12.95 3.09 -21.52
N THR A 148 -11.92 3.91 -21.75
CA THR A 148 -10.52 3.52 -21.53
C THR A 148 -9.86 4.14 -20.30
N ASN A 149 -10.53 5.05 -19.57
CA ASN A 149 -9.93 5.71 -18.40
C ASN A 149 -9.45 4.71 -17.33
N SER A 150 -10.20 3.62 -17.07
CA SER A 150 -9.79 2.56 -16.12
C SER A 150 -8.56 1.79 -16.59
N ILE A 151 -8.49 1.44 -17.88
CA ILE A 151 -7.35 0.77 -18.50
C ILE A 151 -6.13 1.69 -18.48
N ILE A 152 -6.31 2.95 -18.86
CA ILE A 152 -5.27 3.98 -18.81
C ILE A 152 -4.75 4.13 -17.39
N GLN A 153 -5.64 4.26 -16.39
CA GLN A 153 -5.25 4.44 -15.00
C GLN A 153 -4.39 3.26 -14.50
N ARG A 154 -4.82 2.01 -14.76
CA ARG A 154 -4.06 0.79 -14.42
C ARG A 154 -2.67 0.74 -15.07
N PHE A 155 -2.55 1.08 -16.35
CA PHE A 155 -1.27 1.00 -17.07
C PHE A 155 -0.43 2.28 -16.98
N SER A 156 -0.96 3.40 -16.47
CA SER A 156 -0.23 4.67 -16.34
C SER A 156 0.28 4.99 -14.93
N SER A 157 -0.23 4.36 -13.86
CA SER A 157 0.34 4.50 -12.51
C SER A 157 1.76 3.94 -12.45
N GLY A 158 1.95 2.74 -13.00
CA GLY A 158 3.20 2.36 -13.68
C GLY A 158 4.40 1.89 -12.83
N SER A 159 4.49 0.56 -12.68
CA SER A 159 5.72 -0.25 -12.88
C SER A 159 6.98 -0.04 -12.02
N ASN A 160 7.09 1.02 -11.20
CA ASN A 160 8.34 1.29 -10.45
C ASN A 160 8.22 1.09 -8.93
N GLN A 161 7.01 1.02 -8.36
CA GLN A 161 6.80 0.73 -6.93
C GLN A 161 5.42 0.10 -6.64
N ASP A 162 4.77 -0.47 -7.65
CA ASP A 162 3.31 -0.58 -7.70
C ASP A 162 2.77 -2.02 -7.63
N ASP A 163 3.61 -3.05 -7.43
CA ASP A 163 3.12 -4.44 -7.36
C ASP A 163 2.13 -4.60 -6.18
N ASP A 164 2.47 -4.07 -4.99
CA ASP A 164 1.56 -4.01 -3.84
C ASP A 164 0.36 -3.06 -4.11
N ALA A 165 0.57 -1.95 -4.81
CA ALA A 165 -0.50 -0.98 -5.10
C ALA A 165 -1.53 -1.54 -6.10
N MET A 166 -1.11 -2.35 -7.07
CA MET A 166 -1.99 -3.01 -8.02
C MET A 166 -2.78 -4.13 -7.34
N VAL A 167 -2.14 -4.94 -6.47
CA VAL A 167 -2.85 -5.95 -5.66
C VAL A 167 -3.87 -5.30 -4.74
N LEU A 168 -3.47 -4.26 -3.99
CA LEU A 168 -4.38 -3.50 -3.11
C LEU A 168 -5.54 -2.85 -3.86
N MET A 169 -5.33 -2.40 -5.11
CA MET A 169 -6.40 -1.83 -5.94
C MET A 169 -7.35 -2.89 -6.49
N ASP A 170 -6.86 -4.06 -6.91
CA ASP A 170 -7.70 -5.15 -7.42
C ASP A 170 -8.55 -5.79 -6.29
N GLU A 171 -7.97 -5.91 -5.10
CA GLU A 171 -8.67 -6.34 -3.87
C GLU A 171 -9.73 -5.31 -3.42
N GLN A 172 -9.41 -4.02 -3.41
CA GLN A 172 -10.40 -2.96 -3.12
C GLN A 172 -11.51 -2.89 -4.17
N LEU A 173 -11.18 -3.06 -5.45
CA LEU A 173 -12.13 -2.98 -6.55
C LEU A 173 -13.10 -4.18 -6.54
N SER A 174 -12.60 -5.39 -6.34
CA SER A 174 -13.42 -6.60 -6.21
C SER A 174 -14.35 -6.54 -5.00
N ALA A 175 -13.87 -6.12 -3.83
CA ALA A 175 -14.70 -5.89 -2.66
C ALA A 175 -15.85 -4.88 -2.94
N LYS A 176 -15.58 -3.82 -3.70
CA LYS A 176 -16.62 -2.86 -4.13
C LYS A 176 -17.60 -3.42 -5.16
N TYR A 177 -17.18 -4.33 -6.03
CA TYR A 177 -18.09 -5.08 -6.91
C TYR A 177 -19.01 -6.01 -6.11
N ASP A 178 -18.51 -6.66 -5.06
CA ASP A 178 -19.32 -7.54 -4.21
C ASP A 178 -20.35 -6.77 -3.37
N GLU A 179 -19.96 -5.64 -2.76
CA GLU A 179 -20.90 -4.70 -2.12
C GLU A 179 -22.02 -4.28 -3.09
N PHE A 180 -21.67 -3.90 -4.33
CA PHE A 180 -22.64 -3.48 -5.35
C PHE A 180 -23.59 -4.62 -5.75
N ASN A 181 -23.08 -5.84 -5.89
CA ASN A 181 -23.90 -7.02 -6.20
C ASN A 181 -24.84 -7.37 -5.03
N GLN A 182 -24.39 -7.24 -3.78
CA GLN A 182 -25.23 -7.43 -2.60
C GLN A 182 -26.37 -6.39 -2.56
N LEU A 183 -26.05 -5.10 -2.70
CA LEU A 183 -27.04 -4.01 -2.75
C LEU A 183 -28.07 -4.21 -3.87
N LYS A 184 -27.63 -4.68 -5.04
CA LYS A 184 -28.51 -5.01 -6.17
C LYS A 184 -29.46 -6.17 -5.83
N ASN A 185 -28.99 -7.18 -5.10
CA ASN A 185 -29.82 -8.32 -4.67
C ASN A 185 -30.85 -7.91 -3.60
N GLU A 186 -30.47 -7.04 -2.66
CA GLU A 186 -31.39 -6.48 -1.66
C GLU A 186 -32.49 -5.63 -2.31
N LEU A 187 -32.14 -4.75 -3.27
CA LEU A 187 -33.12 -3.98 -4.06
C LEU A 187 -34.08 -4.89 -4.83
N ASN A 188 -33.58 -5.95 -5.49
CA ASN A 188 -34.44 -6.91 -6.20
C ASN A 188 -35.34 -7.73 -5.27
N LYS A 189 -34.94 -7.95 -4.02
CA LYS A 189 -35.77 -8.62 -3.00
C LYS A 189 -36.91 -7.70 -2.57
N LEU A 190 -36.60 -6.47 -2.19
CA LEU A 190 -37.59 -5.45 -1.82
C LEU A 190 -38.57 -5.12 -2.95
N GLN A 191 -38.11 -5.14 -4.21
CA GLN A 191 -38.97 -4.96 -5.38
C GLN A 191 -39.89 -6.16 -5.65
N LYS A 192 -39.50 -7.38 -5.25
CA LYS A 192 -40.38 -8.57 -5.34
C LYS A 192 -41.40 -8.62 -4.21
N ASP A 193 -41.07 -8.08 -3.04
CA ASP A 193 -41.96 -7.92 -1.90
C ASP A 193 -43.01 -6.82 -2.19
N ASN A 194 -43.96 -7.12 -3.09
CA ASN A 194 -44.99 -6.20 -3.61
C ASN A 194 -46.00 -5.68 -2.54
N GLU A 195 -45.85 -6.10 -1.28
CA GLU A 195 -46.58 -5.54 -0.14
C GLU A 195 -46.07 -4.13 0.25
N PHE A 196 -44.88 -3.74 -0.19
CA PHE A 196 -44.24 -2.47 0.20
C PHE A 196 -44.93 -1.23 -0.37
N VAL A 197 -45.56 -1.33 -1.54
CA VAL A 197 -46.21 -0.20 -2.25
C VAL A 197 -47.50 0.26 -1.56
N ASN A 198 -48.16 -0.62 -0.79
CA ASN A 198 -49.43 -0.32 -0.13
C ASN A 198 -49.29 0.29 1.27
N ASN A 199 -48.09 0.31 1.86
CA ASN A 199 -47.87 0.84 3.20
C ASN A 199 -46.84 1.98 3.20
N LYS A 200 -47.37 3.20 2.98
CA LYS A 200 -46.63 4.46 2.81
C LYS A 200 -45.64 4.76 3.95
N GLU A 201 -46.03 4.43 5.18
CA GLU A 201 -45.22 4.67 6.37
C GLU A 201 -43.96 3.79 6.40
N LYS A 202 -44.07 2.53 5.95
CA LYS A 202 -42.90 1.65 5.78
C LYS A 202 -42.00 2.13 4.63
N SER A 203 -42.57 2.69 3.55
CA SER A 203 -41.76 3.20 2.44
C SER A 203 -40.94 4.41 2.82
N ASP A 204 -41.50 5.35 3.59
CA ASP A 204 -40.79 6.55 4.03
C ASP A 204 -39.64 6.21 5.00
N VAL A 205 -39.86 5.30 5.96
CA VAL A 205 -38.81 4.82 6.89
C VAL A 205 -37.65 4.12 6.16
N TRP A 206 -37.93 3.39 5.08
CA TRP A 206 -36.88 2.82 4.24
C TRP A 206 -36.18 3.87 3.39
N PHE A 207 -36.93 4.84 2.84
CA PHE A 207 -36.38 5.90 2.03
C PHE A 207 -35.40 6.76 2.83
N ASP A 208 -35.76 7.15 4.06
CA ASP A 208 -34.87 7.85 4.99
C ASP A 208 -33.63 7.03 5.35
N LYS A 209 -33.76 5.70 5.47
CA LYS A 209 -32.61 4.82 5.71
C LYS A 209 -31.66 4.76 4.51
N VAL A 210 -32.19 4.73 3.28
CA VAL A 210 -31.39 4.75 2.04
C VAL A 210 -30.78 6.13 1.79
N ILE A 211 -31.51 7.21 2.03
CA ILE A 211 -31.00 8.59 2.01
C ILE A 211 -29.88 8.76 3.05
N GLY A 212 -30.06 8.21 4.26
CA GLY A 212 -29.03 8.18 5.29
C GLY A 212 -27.75 7.49 4.81
N ILE A 213 -27.86 6.30 4.20
CA ILE A 213 -26.72 5.57 3.64
C ILE A 213 -26.05 6.37 2.50
N LEU A 214 -26.82 6.92 1.56
CA LEU A 214 -26.28 7.73 0.44
C LEU A 214 -25.65 9.05 0.90
N ALA A 215 -26.11 9.62 2.02
CA ALA A 215 -25.52 10.78 2.68
C ALA A 215 -24.28 10.44 3.53
N GLY A 216 -23.85 9.16 3.57
CA GLY A 216 -22.68 8.69 4.33
C GLY A 216 -22.95 8.38 5.81
N GLY A 217 -24.22 8.29 6.20
CA GLY A 217 -24.70 8.12 7.58
C GLY A 217 -24.62 6.70 8.16
N ASN A 218 -23.52 5.98 7.93
CA ASN A 218 -23.32 4.61 8.42
C ASN A 218 -22.22 4.55 9.50
N ASP A 219 -22.49 4.99 10.73
CA ASP A 219 -21.76 4.47 11.91
C ASP A 219 -22.36 4.83 13.30
N LEU A 220 -23.69 4.80 13.46
CA LEU A 220 -24.33 5.10 14.77
C LEU A 220 -23.82 4.20 15.92
N ASN A 221 -23.54 2.93 15.64
CA ASN A 221 -22.99 1.95 16.60
C ASN A 221 -21.47 2.06 16.82
N ASN A 222 -20.79 2.95 16.09
CA ASN A 222 -19.37 3.21 16.21
C ASN A 222 -19.09 4.71 16.35
N THR A 223 -20.06 5.49 16.84
CA THR A 223 -19.91 6.94 17.04
C THR A 223 -18.76 7.23 18.00
N ILE A 224 -17.65 7.69 17.42
CA ILE A 224 -16.42 8.07 18.10
C ILE A 224 -16.72 9.24 19.04
N ARG A 225 -16.89 8.98 20.35
CA ARG A 225 -17.21 10.03 21.33
C ARG A 225 -15.93 10.55 22.00
N PRO A 226 -15.77 11.88 22.17
CA PRO A 226 -14.63 12.45 22.87
C PRO A 226 -14.61 12.01 24.34
N ILE A 227 -13.44 11.60 24.86
CA ILE A 227 -13.27 11.28 26.27
C ILE A 227 -13.10 12.58 27.03
N VAL A 228 -14.13 12.94 27.79
CA VAL A 228 -14.13 14.09 28.70
C VAL A 228 -13.96 13.58 30.13
N CYS A 229 -12.90 14.00 30.82
CA CYS A 229 -12.67 13.58 32.20
C CYS A 229 -13.70 14.21 33.15
N SER A 230 -14.41 13.39 33.93
CA SER A 230 -15.45 13.84 34.87
C SER A 230 -14.95 14.87 35.90
N ASN A 231 -13.69 14.77 36.32
CA ASN A 231 -13.10 15.63 37.35
C ASN A 231 -12.61 16.98 36.79
N CYS A 232 -11.85 16.99 35.69
CA CYS A 232 -11.27 18.24 35.14
C CYS A 232 -12.04 18.86 33.96
N LYS A 233 -13.05 18.14 33.42
CA LYS A 233 -13.92 18.52 32.28
C LYS A 233 -13.19 18.95 30.99
N ARG A 234 -11.87 18.72 30.90
CA ARG A 234 -11.09 18.99 29.68
C ARG A 234 -11.18 17.80 28.73
N HIS A 235 -11.36 18.12 27.46
CA HIS A 235 -11.11 17.20 26.36
C HIS A 235 -9.60 17.03 26.18
N THR A 236 -9.13 15.80 25.97
CA THR A 236 -7.70 15.47 25.81
C THR A 236 -7.33 15.03 24.40
N GLY A 237 -8.25 15.15 23.43
CA GLY A 237 -8.04 14.66 22.06
C GLY A 237 -8.14 13.14 21.90
N ALA A 238 -8.39 12.42 23.00
CA ALA A 238 -8.66 10.98 22.99
C ALA A 238 -10.16 10.73 22.81
N TYR A 239 -10.50 9.71 22.04
CA TYR A 239 -11.88 9.34 21.74
C TYR A 239 -12.14 7.87 22.09
N ARG A 240 -13.39 7.53 22.44
CA ARG A 240 -13.82 6.16 22.74
C ARG A 240 -14.66 5.56 21.61
N LEU A 241 -14.49 4.26 21.41
CA LEU A 241 -15.42 3.42 20.66
C LEU A 241 -16.42 2.83 21.66
N LEU A 242 -17.72 2.86 21.35
CA LEU A 242 -18.79 2.51 22.30
C LEU A 242 -18.81 1.03 22.71
N ASN A 243 -18.21 0.14 21.93
CA ASN A 243 -18.31 -1.32 22.10
C ASN A 243 -17.08 -1.96 22.78
N LYS A 244 -16.23 -1.18 23.47
CA LYS A 244 -15.07 -1.69 24.21
C LYS A 244 -14.94 -1.03 25.58
N PRO A 245 -14.58 -1.78 26.64
CA PRO A 245 -14.38 -1.21 27.97
C PRO A 245 -13.22 -0.21 27.94
N LEU A 246 -13.45 0.99 28.49
CA LEU A 246 -12.47 2.05 28.52
C LEU A 246 -11.77 2.09 29.89
N GLN A 247 -10.49 1.70 29.92
CA GLN A 247 -9.60 2.01 31.03
C GLN A 247 -8.76 3.24 30.65
N TYR A 248 -9.09 4.39 31.22
CA TYR A 248 -8.48 5.68 30.88
C TYR A 248 -7.98 6.42 32.12
N VAL A 249 -6.74 6.91 32.07
CA VAL A 249 -6.16 7.75 33.12
C VAL A 249 -5.95 9.15 32.57
N CYS A 250 -6.58 10.15 33.17
CA CYS A 250 -6.47 11.53 32.68
C CYS A 250 -5.06 12.10 32.92
N PRO A 251 -4.32 12.55 31.88
CA PRO A 251 -2.97 13.09 32.04
C PRO A 251 -2.91 14.45 32.77
N VAL A 252 -4.06 15.12 32.94
CA VAL A 252 -4.13 16.45 33.60
C VAL A 252 -4.37 16.35 35.10
N CYS A 253 -5.05 15.31 35.59
CA CYS A 253 -5.44 15.18 37.00
C CYS A 253 -5.29 13.78 37.61
N GLY A 254 -4.79 12.79 36.86
CA GLY A 254 -4.54 11.42 37.34
C GLY A 254 -5.80 10.59 37.63
N CYS A 255 -7.00 11.13 37.42
CA CYS A 255 -8.26 10.43 37.66
C CYS A 255 -8.39 9.24 36.69
N LYS A 256 -8.68 8.05 37.25
CA LYS A 256 -8.91 6.81 36.50
C LYS A 256 -10.41 6.64 36.24
N LEU A 257 -10.76 6.40 34.98
CA LEU A 257 -12.08 5.93 34.57
C LEU A 257 -11.93 4.47 34.15
N ASP A 258 -12.73 3.58 34.73
CA ASP A 258 -12.71 2.15 34.46
C ASP A 258 -14.15 1.65 34.37
N GLU A 259 -14.62 1.43 33.14
CA GLU A 259 -15.98 0.95 32.85
C GLU A 259 -15.97 -0.59 32.84
N THR A 260 -16.02 -1.21 34.02
CA THR A 260 -16.17 -2.67 34.13
C THR A 260 -17.57 -3.09 33.66
N ILE A 261 -17.64 -3.98 32.67
CA ILE A 261 -18.91 -4.42 32.06
C ILE A 261 -19.74 -5.20 33.10
N LYS A 262 -20.73 -4.54 33.69
CA LYS A 262 -21.84 -5.22 34.37
C LYS A 262 -22.90 -5.55 33.33
N ASN A 263 -22.91 -6.81 32.88
CA ASN A 263 -24.04 -7.37 32.16
C ASN A 263 -25.24 -7.44 33.12
N GLN A 264 -26.17 -6.49 33.00
CA GLN A 264 -27.50 -6.60 33.57
C GLN A 264 -28.52 -6.39 32.44
N HIS A 265 -29.06 -7.51 31.97
CA HIS A 265 -30.44 -7.55 31.49
C HIS A 265 -31.32 -7.08 32.65
N GLU A 266 -32.10 -6.03 32.45
CA GLU A 266 -33.27 -5.77 33.29
C GLU A 266 -34.36 -5.16 32.41
N GLU A 267 -35.52 -5.82 32.40
CA GLU A 267 -36.71 -5.38 31.69
C GLU A 267 -37.26 -4.10 32.32
N ARG A 268 -37.78 -3.18 31.50
CA ARG A 268 -38.95 -2.39 31.89
C ARG A 268 -39.75 -1.91 30.68
N GLU A 269 -40.99 -2.37 30.65
CA GLU A 269 -42.06 -1.79 29.84
C GLU A 269 -42.37 -0.33 30.24
N PRO A 270 -43.05 0.44 29.36
CA PRO A 270 -43.34 1.84 29.61
C PRO A 270 -44.51 2.03 30.60
N SER A 271 -44.27 2.85 31.63
CA SER A 271 -45.35 3.46 32.43
C SER A 271 -45.58 4.90 31.97
N ALA A 272 -46.85 5.29 31.94
CA ALA A 272 -47.33 6.52 31.32
C ALA A 272 -46.91 7.82 32.06
N VAL A 273 -46.89 8.91 31.27
CA VAL A 273 -47.37 10.27 31.62
C VAL A 273 -46.90 10.85 32.97
N ASP A 274 -46.05 11.88 32.93
CA ASP A 274 -46.61 13.22 33.20
C ASP A 274 -45.84 14.42 32.62
N THR A 275 -46.66 15.44 32.44
CA THR A 275 -46.58 16.73 31.76
C THR A 275 -45.37 17.63 32.10
N ILE A 276 -44.92 18.43 31.11
CA ILE A 276 -44.02 19.58 31.30
C ILE A 276 -44.76 20.68 32.05
N ASP A 277 -44.20 21.21 33.13
CA ASP A 277 -44.43 22.61 33.49
C ASP A 277 -43.15 23.31 33.98
N THR A 278 -43.24 24.61 34.16
CA THR A 278 -42.24 25.59 33.69
C THR A 278 -41.45 26.32 34.81
N LYS A 279 -40.41 27.07 34.40
CA LYS A 279 -39.71 28.13 35.18
C LYS A 279 -38.91 27.63 36.41
N ASP A 280 -38.03 28.36 37.09
CA ASP A 280 -37.18 29.56 36.87
C ASP A 280 -36.00 29.43 37.90
N THR A 281 -34.86 30.14 37.91
CA THR A 281 -34.36 31.36 37.23
C THR A 281 -32.81 31.32 37.15
N ASN A 282 -32.19 32.44 36.73
CA ASN A 282 -30.97 33.11 37.25
C ASN A 282 -30.33 32.57 38.57
N ASP A 283 -29.03 32.74 38.88
CA ASP A 283 -28.04 33.71 38.36
C ASP A 283 -26.60 33.28 38.72
N SER A 284 -25.59 34.03 38.23
CA SER A 284 -24.38 34.49 38.94
C SER A 284 -23.74 33.60 40.05
N ASN A 285 -22.41 33.42 40.11
CA ASN A 285 -21.38 34.46 39.95
C ASN A 285 -19.95 33.88 40.05
N LYS A 286 -18.95 34.70 39.68
CA LYS A 286 -17.63 34.93 40.36
C LYS A 286 -17.05 33.82 41.27
N LYS A 287 -15.72 33.54 41.29
CA LYS A 287 -14.58 34.45 41.03
C LYS A 287 -13.24 33.69 41.15
N THR A 288 -12.27 33.97 40.26
CA THR A 288 -10.81 34.03 40.54
C THR A 288 -10.11 32.76 41.14
N LYS A 289 -8.79 32.64 41.33
CA LYS A 289 -7.55 33.42 41.09
C LYS A 289 -6.45 32.36 40.83
N LYS A 290 -5.62 32.46 39.78
CA LYS A 290 -4.34 33.18 39.71
C LYS A 290 -3.14 32.45 40.36
N SER A 291 -2.07 32.25 39.57
CA SER A 291 -0.71 31.82 39.96
C SER A 291 -0.57 30.34 40.42
N LYS A 292 0.60 29.70 40.33
CA LYS A 292 1.98 30.24 40.16
C LYS A 292 2.88 29.27 39.34
N LYS A 293 3.87 29.86 38.66
CA LYS A 293 4.88 29.24 37.79
C LYS A 293 6.18 29.00 38.57
N LYS A 294 6.84 27.83 38.39
CA LYS A 294 8.27 27.48 38.63
C LYS A 294 8.37 25.94 38.72
N ASN A 295 9.44 25.20 38.41
CA ASN A 295 10.71 25.30 37.66
C ASN A 295 11.56 24.12 38.21
N GLY A 296 12.47 23.55 37.42
CA GLY A 296 13.43 22.51 37.88
C GLY A 296 12.96 21.08 37.56
N SER A 297 13.58 20.25 36.72
CA SER A 297 14.97 20.05 36.23
C SER A 297 15.74 18.94 36.97
N LEU A 298 16.41 18.08 36.20
CA LEU A 298 17.33 16.99 36.60
C LEU A 298 16.64 15.85 37.39
N LYS A 299 17.11 14.59 37.38
CA LYS A 299 18.28 13.95 36.74
C LYS A 299 17.90 12.46 36.53
N LYS A 300 18.38 11.80 35.47
CA LYS A 300 18.42 10.33 35.43
C LYS A 300 19.85 9.85 35.69
N VAL A 301 19.94 8.79 36.48
CA VAL A 301 21.02 7.79 36.47
C VAL A 301 20.59 6.70 35.48
#